data_AF-A0A6V7Q8F3-F1
#
_entry.id   AF-A0A6V7Q8F3-F1
#
_cell.length_a   1.000
_cell.length_b   1.000
_cell.length_c   1.000
_cell.angle_alpha   90.00
_cell.angle_beta   90.00
_cell.angle_gamma   90.00
#
_symmetry.space_group_name_H-M   'P 1'
#
loop_
_entity.id
_entity.type
_entity.pdbx_description
1 polymer ?
#
loop_
_entity_poly.entity_id
_entity_poly.type
_entity_poly.pdbx_seq_one_letter_code
_entity_poly.pdbx_strand_id
1 'polypeptide(L)'
;MEGDEGTTSRCPSPSFAALPFSFFFCISIINFFLVSAAEAAADYGDALSKSLLYFEAQRSGHLPYNQRVAWRGHSGLTDGLEQGADLVGGYYDAGDHVKFGLPMAFTVTMLSWSVLEYQEQVTAAGEFGHALEAIKWGTDYFIKPTRRPTFSGPR
;
A
#
# COMPACT_ATOMS: atom_id res chain seq x y z
N MET A 1 22.32 29.94 -87.90
CA MET A 1 21.01 29.48 -88.39
C MET A 1 20.88 28.05 -87.92
N GLU A 2 20.20 27.66 -86.85
CA GLU A 2 19.30 28.23 -85.83
C GLU A 2 19.59 27.31 -84.60
N GLY A 3 19.69 27.74 -83.34
CA GLY A 3 18.66 28.43 -82.58
C GLY A 3 17.58 27.43 -82.13
N ASP A 4 17.80 26.66 -81.06
CA ASP A 4 16.66 26.00 -80.38
C ASP A 4 16.88 25.88 -78.87
N GLU A 5 16.23 26.79 -78.13
CA GLU A 5 16.20 26.84 -76.67
C GLU A 5 15.14 25.86 -76.14
N GLY A 6 15.60 24.67 -75.76
CA GLY A 6 14.80 23.66 -75.07
C GLY A 6 14.39 24.09 -73.66
N THR A 7 13.19 24.67 -73.57
CA THR A 7 12.45 25.05 -72.36
C THR A 7 12.59 24.04 -71.21
N THR A 8 13.18 24.47 -70.09
CA THR A 8 13.19 23.72 -68.82
C THR A 8 11.76 23.64 -68.24
N SER A 9 11.10 22.50 -68.41
CA SER A 9 9.86 22.14 -67.71
C SER A 9 10.13 22.02 -66.21
N ARG A 10 9.60 22.95 -65.40
CA ARG A 10 9.64 22.86 -63.94
C ARG A 10 8.55 21.90 -63.48
N CYS A 11 8.92 20.83 -62.79
CA CYS A 11 7.96 20.00 -62.04
C CYS A 11 7.16 20.86 -61.05
N PRO A 12 5.84 20.65 -60.90
CA PRO A 12 5.09 21.27 -59.81
C PRO A 12 5.57 20.68 -58.48
N SER A 13 6.00 21.55 -57.56
CA SER A 13 6.26 21.18 -56.17
C SER A 13 4.98 20.62 -55.54
N PRO A 14 5.06 19.61 -54.65
CA PRO A 14 3.88 19.09 -53.97
C PRO A 14 3.25 20.22 -53.16
N SER A 15 2.02 20.61 -53.53
CA SER A 15 1.22 21.53 -52.73
C SER A 15 0.86 20.80 -51.45
N PHE A 16 1.53 21.13 -50.35
CA PHE A 16 1.07 20.73 -49.03
C PHE A 16 -0.28 21.40 -48.80
N ALA A 17 -1.37 20.64 -48.95
CA ALA A 17 -2.69 21.10 -48.60
C ALA A 17 -2.67 21.48 -47.12
N ALA A 18 -2.77 22.78 -46.83
CA ALA A 18 -2.88 23.27 -45.47
C ALA A 18 -4.20 22.75 -44.89
N LEU A 19 -4.11 21.83 -43.94
CA LEU A 19 -5.29 21.32 -43.24
C LEU A 19 -6.02 22.48 -42.55
N PRO A 20 -7.36 22.56 -42.64
CA PRO A 20 -8.10 23.69 -42.12
C PRO A 20 -7.91 23.79 -40.59
N PHE A 21 -7.87 25.00 -40.06
CA PHE A 21 -7.71 25.27 -38.62
C PHE A 21 -8.73 24.50 -37.74
N SER A 22 -9.92 24.23 -38.30
CA SER A 22 -10.96 23.37 -37.72
C SER A 22 -10.48 21.94 -37.41
N PHE A 23 -9.58 21.39 -38.21
CA PHE A 23 -9.01 20.06 -38.00
C PHE A 23 -8.11 20.00 -36.77
N PHE A 24 -7.26 21.01 -36.56
CA PHE A 24 -6.43 21.12 -35.37
C PHE A 24 -7.26 21.40 -34.11
N PHE A 25 -8.34 22.19 -34.25
CA PHE A 25 -9.27 22.44 -33.15
C PHE A 25 -10.04 21.16 -32.76
N CYS A 26 -10.53 20.39 -33.72
CA CYS A 26 -11.15 19.08 -33.46
C CYS A 26 -10.16 18.10 -32.82
N ILE A 27 -8.92 18.02 -33.31
CA ILE A 27 -7.89 17.17 -32.70
C ILE A 27 -7.61 17.60 -31.26
N SER A 28 -7.51 18.91 -31.00
CA SER A 28 -7.29 19.42 -29.65
C SER A 28 -8.46 19.10 -28.71
N ILE A 29 -9.69 19.19 -29.20
CA ILE A 29 -10.90 18.82 -28.45
C ILE A 29 -10.92 17.31 -28.19
N ILE A 30 -10.62 16.48 -29.19
CA ILE A 30 -10.55 15.02 -29.04
C ILE A 30 -9.48 14.63 -28.03
N ASN A 31 -8.28 15.23 -28.08
CA ASN A 31 -7.23 14.97 -27.10
C ASN A 31 -7.61 15.42 -25.69
N PHE A 32 -8.31 16.55 -25.55
CA PHE A 32 -8.83 17.02 -24.26
C PHE A 32 -9.86 16.05 -23.66
N PHE A 33 -10.78 15.52 -24.47
CA PHE A 33 -11.74 14.52 -24.02
C PHE A 33 -11.08 13.16 -23.72
N LEU A 34 -10.06 12.74 -24.48
CA LEU A 34 -9.32 11.50 -24.22
C LEU A 34 -8.49 11.58 -22.93
N VAL A 35 -7.85 12.72 -22.65
CA VAL A 35 -7.13 12.95 -21.39
C VAL A 35 -8.09 12.96 -20.19
N SER A 36 -9.28 13.55 -20.33
CA SER A 36 -10.28 13.56 -19.25
C SER A 36 -10.95 12.21 -19.01
N ALA A 37 -10.88 11.28 -19.96
CA ALA A 37 -11.46 9.94 -19.87
C ALA A 37 -10.46 8.87 -19.35
N ALA A 38 -9.19 9.24 -19.15
CA ALA A 38 -8.20 8.35 -18.56
C ALA A 38 -8.42 8.28 -17.04
N GLU A 39 -9.24 7.33 -16.60
CA GLU A 39 -9.31 6.97 -15.19
C GLU A 39 -7.97 6.33 -14.79
N ALA A 40 -7.25 6.95 -13.85
CA ALA A 40 -6.01 6.38 -13.34
C ALA A 40 -6.35 5.05 -12.64
N ALA A 41 -5.86 3.95 -13.18
CA ALA A 41 -5.98 2.65 -12.52
C ALA A 41 -5.37 2.76 -11.11
N ALA A 42 -6.14 2.39 -10.09
CA ALA A 42 -5.66 2.43 -8.71
C ALA A 42 -4.50 1.44 -8.53
N ASP A 43 -3.40 1.90 -7.92
CA ASP A 43 -2.29 1.03 -7.54
C ASP A 43 -2.65 0.26 -6.26
N TYR A 44 -3.24 -0.92 -6.45
CA TYR A 44 -3.61 -1.80 -5.34
C TYR A 44 -2.39 -2.38 -4.60
N GLY A 45 -1.20 -2.41 -5.23
CA GLY A 45 0.03 -2.84 -4.57
C GLY A 45 0.50 -1.81 -3.54
N ASP A 46 0.50 -0.54 -3.92
CA ASP A 46 0.79 0.57 -3.00
C ASP A 46 -0.27 0.67 -1.88
N ALA A 47 -1.55 0.47 -2.20
CA ALA A 47 -2.62 0.43 -1.20
C ALA A 47 -2.45 -0.70 -0.19
N LEU A 48 -2.08 -1.91 -0.64
CA LEU A 48 -1.80 -3.06 0.23
C LEU A 48 -0.61 -2.78 1.15
N SER A 49 0.48 -2.25 0.59
CA SER A 49 1.70 -1.91 1.35
C SER A 49 1.38 -0.91 2.47
N LYS A 50 0.58 0.12 2.17
CA LYS A 50 0.14 1.12 3.15
C LYS A 50 -0.83 0.54 4.19
N SER A 51 -1.69 -0.39 3.81
CA SER A 51 -2.57 -1.10 4.74
C SER A 51 -1.78 -1.90 5.78
N LEU A 52 -0.66 -2.54 5.38
CA LEU A 52 0.21 -3.26 6.31
C LEU A 52 1.05 -2.30 7.17
N LEU A 53 1.48 -1.16 6.63
CA LEU A 53 2.10 -0.10 7.42
C LEU A 53 1.17 0.46 8.50
N TYR A 54 -0.15 0.48 8.28
CA TYR A 54 -1.11 0.85 9.31
C TYR A 54 -1.04 -0.09 10.52
N PHE A 55 -0.90 -1.40 10.31
CA PHE A 55 -0.70 -2.33 11.44
C PHE A 55 0.57 -2.02 12.23
N GLU A 56 1.69 -1.77 11.55
CA GLU A 56 2.94 -1.37 12.22
C GLU A 56 2.77 -0.08 13.04
N ALA A 57 2.01 0.87 12.51
CA ALA A 57 1.68 2.12 13.16
C ALA A 57 0.77 1.96 14.39
N GLN A 58 0.09 0.82 14.56
CA GLN A 58 -0.77 0.52 15.72
C GLN A 58 -0.09 -0.38 16.77
N ARG A 59 1.11 -0.90 16.52
CA ARG A 59 1.78 -1.83 17.46
C ARG A 59 2.03 -1.20 18.82
N SER A 60 1.68 -1.88 19.91
CA SER A 60 2.07 -1.53 21.29
C SER A 60 3.20 -2.46 21.75
N GLY A 61 4.02 -2.04 22.72
CA GLY A 61 5.08 -2.86 23.31
C GLY A 61 6.47 -2.57 22.76
N HIS A 62 7.34 -3.57 22.83
CA HIS A 62 8.71 -3.49 22.34
C HIS A 62 8.76 -3.62 20.81
N LEU A 63 8.68 -2.50 20.11
CA LEU A 63 8.82 -2.45 18.65
C LEU A 63 10.13 -3.09 18.15
N PRO A 64 10.09 -3.85 17.04
CA PRO A 64 11.29 -4.46 16.50
C PRO A 64 12.17 -3.42 15.79
N TYR A 65 13.49 -3.63 15.80
CA TYR A 65 14.46 -2.67 15.24
C TYR A 65 14.32 -2.45 13.73
N ASN A 66 13.74 -3.41 13.01
CA ASN A 66 13.48 -3.33 11.57
C ASN A 66 12.10 -2.74 11.22
N GLN A 67 11.39 -2.13 12.17
CA GLN A 67 10.09 -1.49 11.91
C GLN A 67 10.22 -0.33 10.91
N ARG A 68 9.29 -0.27 9.94
CA ARG A 68 9.29 0.75 8.87
C ARG A 68 8.74 2.10 9.34
N VAL A 69 7.86 2.09 10.35
CA VAL A 69 7.22 3.29 10.90
C VAL A 69 8.13 3.99 11.92
N ALA A 70 9.01 4.86 11.43
CA ALA A 70 10.11 5.48 12.19
C ALA A 70 9.69 6.45 13.30
N TRP A 71 8.48 7.00 13.27
CA TRP A 71 7.99 7.93 14.29
C TRP A 71 7.38 7.23 15.52
N ARG A 72 7.18 5.91 15.46
CA ARG A 72 6.70 5.11 16.60
C ARG A 72 7.88 4.68 17.48
N GLY A 73 7.65 4.67 18.79
CA GLY A 73 8.60 4.18 19.80
C GLY A 73 7.99 3.10 20.70
N HIS A 74 8.82 2.49 21.55
CA HIS A 74 8.35 1.53 22.55
C HIS A 74 7.28 2.16 23.46
N SER A 75 6.17 1.45 23.71
CA SER A 75 5.04 1.96 24.51
C SER A 75 4.30 0.84 25.23
N GLY A 76 3.50 1.13 26.27
CA GLY A 76 2.71 0.11 26.98
C GLY A 76 3.57 -1.00 27.62
N LEU A 77 4.74 -0.63 28.15
CA LEU A 77 5.74 -1.58 28.68
C LEU A 77 5.39 -2.14 30.06
N THR A 78 4.41 -1.54 30.74
CA THR A 78 3.93 -1.95 32.06
C THR A 78 2.57 -2.63 32.00
N ASP A 79 2.07 -2.94 30.81
CA ASP A 79 0.73 -3.50 30.63
C ASP A 79 0.63 -4.88 31.28
N GLY A 80 -0.33 -5.03 32.21
CA GLY A 80 -0.58 -6.26 32.98
C GLY A 80 0.28 -6.41 34.25
N LEU A 81 1.26 -5.54 34.47
CA LEU A 81 2.22 -5.66 35.59
C LEU A 81 1.52 -5.64 36.96
N GLU A 82 0.52 -4.79 37.13
CA GLU A 82 -0.27 -4.70 38.38
C GLU A 82 -1.07 -5.98 38.66
N GLN A 83 -1.40 -6.76 37.63
CA GLN A 83 -2.11 -8.02 37.74
C GLN A 83 -1.15 -9.23 37.70
N GLY A 84 0.16 -9.00 37.72
CA GLY A 84 1.19 -10.06 37.63
C GLY A 84 1.21 -10.79 36.28
N ALA A 85 0.74 -10.14 35.22
CA ALA A 85 0.68 -10.67 33.86
C ALA A 85 1.56 -9.84 32.91
N ASP A 86 2.15 -10.48 31.91
CA ASP A 86 2.76 -9.77 30.78
C ASP A 86 1.69 -9.56 29.70
N LEU A 87 1.20 -8.33 29.56
CA LEU A 87 0.25 -7.93 28.51
C LEU A 87 0.86 -6.88 27.55
N VAL A 88 2.20 -6.82 27.50
CA VAL A 88 2.93 -5.96 26.56
C VAL A 88 2.76 -6.53 25.14
N GLY A 89 2.62 -5.68 24.11
CA GLY A 89 2.41 -6.15 22.73
C GLY A 89 1.01 -5.86 22.18
N GLY A 90 0.66 -6.47 21.05
CA GLY A 90 -0.65 -6.31 20.41
C GLY A 90 -0.82 -4.96 19.72
N TYR A 91 -2.05 -4.63 19.38
CA TYR A 91 -2.40 -3.40 18.65
C TYR A 91 -3.25 -2.45 19.52
N TYR A 92 -3.06 -1.15 19.33
CA TYR A 92 -4.05 -0.16 19.74
C TYR A 92 -5.24 -0.20 18.77
N ASP A 93 -6.44 -0.09 19.31
CA ASP A 93 -7.68 -0.36 18.55
C ASP A 93 -7.94 0.69 17.47
N ALA A 94 -7.78 1.97 17.81
CA ALA A 94 -8.07 3.08 16.92
C ALA A 94 -7.06 4.23 17.11
N GLY A 95 -7.55 5.47 17.21
CA GLY A 95 -6.73 6.66 17.50
C GLY A 95 -6.39 6.84 19.00
N ASP A 96 -6.77 5.88 19.83
CA ASP A 96 -6.48 5.83 21.25
C ASP A 96 -5.36 4.83 21.56
N HIS A 97 -5.15 4.54 22.84
CA HIS A 97 -4.12 3.60 23.29
C HIS A 97 -4.70 2.39 24.04
N VAL A 98 -6.01 2.12 23.91
CA VAL A 98 -6.65 0.97 24.55
C VAL A 98 -6.52 -0.25 23.64
N LYS A 99 -6.28 -1.42 24.25
CA LYS A 99 -6.20 -2.72 23.57
C LYS A 99 -7.54 -3.45 23.70
N PHE A 100 -8.50 -3.12 22.85
CA PHE A 100 -9.76 -3.84 22.82
C PHE A 100 -9.58 -5.23 22.19
N GLY A 101 -9.68 -6.27 23.02
CA GLY A 101 -9.35 -7.64 22.60
C GLY A 101 -10.25 -8.20 21.49
N LEU A 102 -11.56 -7.90 21.53
CA LEU A 102 -12.53 -8.39 20.55
C LEU A 102 -12.28 -7.84 19.14
N PRO A 103 -12.25 -6.51 18.90
CA PRO A 103 -11.96 -5.97 17.58
C PRO A 103 -10.55 -6.34 17.10
N MET A 104 -9.56 -6.42 17.99
CA MET A 104 -8.23 -6.92 17.62
C MET A 104 -8.28 -8.36 17.10
N ALA A 105 -9.00 -9.25 17.79
CA ALA A 105 -9.10 -10.67 17.40
C ALA A 105 -9.82 -10.81 16.05
N PHE A 106 -10.88 -10.03 15.83
CA PHE A 106 -11.57 -9.97 14.56
C PHE A 106 -10.63 -9.54 13.43
N THR A 107 -9.90 -8.44 13.62
CA THR A 107 -8.96 -7.91 12.63
C THR A 107 -7.85 -8.89 12.28
N VAL A 108 -7.23 -9.53 13.27
CA VAL A 108 -6.18 -10.54 13.05
C VAL A 108 -6.74 -11.76 12.31
N THR A 109 -7.99 -12.15 12.59
CA THR A 109 -8.66 -13.25 11.89
C THR A 109 -8.92 -12.91 10.43
N MET A 110 -9.43 -11.71 10.13
CA MET A 110 -9.66 -11.25 8.77
C MET A 110 -8.36 -11.10 7.98
N LEU A 111 -7.30 -10.59 8.61
CA LEU A 111 -5.97 -10.52 7.98
C LEU A 111 -5.41 -11.91 7.69
N SER A 112 -5.59 -12.86 8.61
CA SER A 112 -5.15 -14.25 8.40
C SER A 112 -5.92 -14.91 7.26
N TRP A 113 -7.23 -14.71 7.20
CA TRP A 113 -8.06 -15.23 6.13
C TRP A 113 -7.70 -14.60 4.78
N SER A 114 -7.50 -13.28 4.71
CA SER A 114 -7.13 -12.62 3.45
C SER A 114 -5.77 -13.12 2.92
N VAL A 115 -4.80 -13.36 3.80
CA VAL A 115 -3.50 -13.91 3.41
C VAL A 115 -3.60 -15.36 2.95
N LEU A 116 -4.49 -16.16 3.55
CA LEU A 116 -4.75 -17.54 3.11
C LEU A 116 -5.42 -17.58 1.72
N GLU A 117 -6.39 -16.71 1.47
CA GLU A 117 -7.14 -16.68 0.21
C GLU A 117 -6.32 -16.06 -0.94
N TYR A 118 -5.57 -14.99 -0.66
CA TYR A 118 -4.88 -14.19 -1.67
C TYR A 118 -3.34 -14.29 -1.58
N GLN A 119 -2.84 -15.44 -1.15
CA GLN A 119 -1.41 -15.63 -0.91
C GLN A 119 -0.56 -15.28 -2.14
N GLU A 120 -0.97 -15.71 -3.33
CA GLU A 120 -0.23 -15.47 -4.57
C GLU A 120 -0.10 -13.98 -4.88
N GLN A 121 -1.19 -13.22 -4.72
CA GLN A 121 -1.24 -11.79 -4.99
C GLN A 121 -0.43 -11.00 -3.97
N VAL A 122 -0.54 -11.35 -2.68
CA VAL A 122 0.24 -10.73 -1.60
C VAL A 122 1.73 -11.02 -1.78
N THR A 123 2.09 -12.23 -2.26
CA THR A 123 3.46 -12.61 -2.58
C THR A 123 3.98 -11.85 -3.80
N ALA A 124 3.18 -11.74 -4.87
CA ALA A 124 3.52 -10.98 -6.07
C ALA A 124 3.75 -9.48 -5.76
N ALA A 125 3.03 -8.94 -4.78
CA ALA A 125 3.23 -7.59 -4.27
C ALA A 125 4.47 -7.44 -3.34
N GLY A 126 5.13 -8.53 -2.97
CA GLY A 126 6.29 -8.51 -2.06
C GLY A 126 5.94 -8.31 -0.58
N GLU A 127 4.65 -8.33 -0.22
CA GLU A 127 4.16 -7.97 1.12
C GLU A 127 3.87 -9.19 2.02
N PHE A 128 4.10 -10.41 1.53
CA PHE A 128 3.79 -11.65 2.28
C PHE A 128 4.50 -11.73 3.63
N GLY A 129 5.77 -11.32 3.70
CA GLY A 129 6.52 -11.27 4.96
C GLY A 129 5.91 -10.29 5.97
N HIS A 130 5.56 -9.09 5.52
CA HIS A 130 4.95 -8.06 6.36
C HIS A 130 3.56 -8.45 6.86
N ALA A 131 2.77 -9.12 6.01
CA ALA A 131 1.48 -9.67 6.39
C ALA A 131 1.62 -10.73 7.49
N LEU A 132 2.57 -11.66 7.36
CA LEU A 132 2.84 -12.67 8.39
C LEU A 132 3.34 -12.04 9.70
N GLU A 133 4.21 -11.03 9.63
CA GLU A 133 4.65 -10.28 10.81
C GLU A 133 3.48 -9.59 11.52
N ALA A 134 2.55 -9.00 10.76
CA ALA A 134 1.38 -8.35 11.31
C ALA A 134 0.44 -9.36 12.00
N ILE A 135 0.21 -10.53 11.40
CA ILE A 135 -0.57 -11.62 12.01
C ILE A 135 0.13 -12.08 13.30
N LYS A 136 1.42 -12.39 13.20
CA LYS A 136 2.23 -12.89 14.32
C LYS A 136 2.18 -11.95 15.52
N TRP A 137 2.30 -10.64 15.29
CA TRP A 137 2.25 -9.63 16.35
C TRP A 137 0.94 -9.67 17.14
N GLY A 138 -0.19 -9.83 16.44
CA GLY A 138 -1.50 -9.96 17.06
C GLY A 138 -1.67 -11.29 17.79
N THR A 139 -1.27 -12.40 17.18
CA THR A 139 -1.41 -13.73 17.79
C THR A 139 -0.52 -13.93 19.00
N ASP A 140 0.71 -13.39 18.98
CA ASP A 140 1.62 -13.42 20.12
C ASP A 140 0.99 -12.75 21.34
N TYR A 141 0.28 -11.64 21.14
CA TYR A 141 -0.47 -10.96 22.19
C TYR A 141 -1.59 -11.84 22.76
N PHE A 142 -2.38 -12.53 21.94
CA PHE A 142 -3.45 -13.43 22.45
C PHE A 142 -2.92 -14.65 23.20
N ILE A 143 -1.71 -15.10 22.90
CA ILE A 143 -1.08 -16.22 23.61
C ILE A 143 -0.61 -15.80 25.01
N LYS A 144 -0.29 -14.51 25.24
CA LYS A 144 0.23 -14.07 26.54
C LYS A 144 -0.73 -14.28 27.72
N PRO A 145 -2.00 -13.82 27.68
CA PRO A 145 -2.96 -14.05 28.77
C PRO A 145 -3.25 -15.53 29.06
N THR A 146 -3.05 -16.41 28.06
CA THR A 146 -3.36 -17.85 28.20
C THR A 146 -2.22 -18.65 28.81
N ARG A 147 -1.01 -18.06 28.93
CA ARG A 147 0.09 -18.67 29.67
C ARG A 147 -0.20 -18.54 31.17
N ARG A 148 -0.30 -19.67 31.87
CA ARG A 148 -0.36 -19.68 33.34
C ARG A 148 0.82 -18.85 33.88
N PRO A 149 0.61 -17.99 34.88
CA PRO A 149 1.72 -17.41 35.60
C PRO A 149 2.54 -18.56 36.19
N THR A 150 3.79 -18.71 35.77
CA THR A 150 4.74 -19.55 36.49
C THR A 150 4.91 -18.90 37.86
N PHE A 151 4.21 -19.45 38.86
CA PHE A 151 4.38 -19.08 40.25
C PHE A 151 5.86 -19.32 40.62
N SER A 152 6.66 -18.25 40.60
CA SER A 152 8.01 -18.23 41.16
C SER A 152 7.93 -17.61 42.55
N GLY A 153 7.26 -18.31 43.47
CA GLY A 153 7.41 -18.04 44.89
C GLY A 153 8.84 -18.39 45.34
N PRO A 154 9.40 -17.71 46.35
CA PRO A 154 10.71 -18.07 46.90
C PRO A 154 10.65 -19.49 47.49
N ARG A 155 11.67 -20.30 47.19
CA ARG A 155 11.94 -21.56 47.88
C ARG A 155 12.45 -21.31 49.29
#